data_AF-A0A2M8KSK6-F1
#
_entry.id   AF-A0A2M8KSK6-F1
#
_cell.length_a   1.000
_cell.length_b   1.000
_cell.length_c   1.000
_cell.angle_alpha   90.00
_cell.angle_beta   90.00
_cell.angle_gamma   90.00
#
_symmetry.space_group_name_H-M   'P 1'
#
loop_
_entity.id
_entity.type
_entity.pdbx_description
1 polymer ?
#
loop_
_entity_poly.entity_id
_entity_poly.type
_entity_poly.pdbx_seq_one_letter_code
_entity_poly.pdbx_strand_id
1 'polypeptide(L)' 'MDGKNVQLKLEKERRETNREKLGVVVAKGVFFGANTTTLPGVTIGEGVRTYPGTIVHGAIAPHKVVKTHQNQTVE' A
#
# COMPACT_ATOMS: atom_id res chain seq x y z
N MET A 1 11.19 8.08 -11.21
CA MET A 1 11.43 8.65 -9.87
C MET A 1 11.49 10.14 -10.04
N ASP A 2 10.62 10.91 -9.38
CA ASP A 2 10.52 12.37 -9.56
C ASP A 2 11.60 13.17 -8.81
N GLY A 3 12.56 12.50 -8.16
CA GLY A 3 13.61 13.13 -7.33
C GLY A 3 13.09 13.86 -6.09
N LYS A 4 11.80 13.76 -5.79
CA LYS A 4 11.14 14.39 -4.63
C LYS A 4 11.18 13.46 -3.42
N ASN A 5 11.14 14.06 -2.24
CA ASN A 5 11.03 13.31 -0.99
C ASN A 5 9.71 12.52 -0.96
N VAL A 6 9.78 11.28 -0.47
CA VAL A 6 8.64 10.41 -0.30
C VAL A 6 7.91 10.78 0.99
N GLN A 7 6.61 11.03 0.90
CA GLN A 7 5.77 11.26 2.07
C GLN A 7 5.19 9.96 2.60
N LEU A 8 5.28 9.75 3.91
CA LEU A 8 4.65 8.64 4.60
C LEU A 8 3.14 8.91 4.72
N LYS A 9 2.33 8.06 4.11
CA LYS A 9 0.86 8.10 4.16
C LYS A 9 0.43 7.33 5.40
N LEU A 10 -0.02 8.05 6.42
CA LEU A 10 -0.68 7.50 7.61
C LEU A 10 -2.21 7.57 7.42
N GLU A 11 -2.96 6.92 8.30
CA GLU A 11 -4.43 6.86 8.19
C GLU A 11 -5.09 8.25 8.18
N LYS A 12 -4.55 9.19 8.97
CA LYS A 12 -5.12 10.53 9.16
C LYS A 12 -4.30 11.66 8.57
N GLU A 13 -3.04 11.41 8.21
CA GLU A 13 -2.13 12.47 7.79
C GLU A 13 -1.06 11.97 6.81
N ARG A 14 -0.35 12.91 6.20
CA ARG A 14 0.86 12.63 5.43
C ARG A 14 2.03 13.25 6.16
N ARG A 15 3.07 12.45 6.42
CA ARG A 15 4.25 12.88 7.16
C ARG A 15 5.48 12.92 6.26
N GLU A 16 6.19 14.03 6.31
CA GLU A 16 7.43 14.19 5.55
C GLU A 16 8.52 13.26 6.10
N THR A 17 9.23 12.56 5.21
CA THR A 17 10.26 11.60 5.63
C THR A 17 11.67 12.13 5.42
N ASN A 18 11.83 13.21 4.65
CA ASN A 18 13.13 13.74 4.21
C ASN A 18 13.99 12.68 3.49
N ARG A 19 13.37 11.67 2.89
CA ARG A 19 14.04 10.61 2.13
C ARG A 19 13.53 10.61 0.70
N GLU A 20 14.45 10.65 -0.25
CA GLU A 20 14.14 10.43 -1.67
C GLU A 20 13.70 8.98 -1.95
N LYS A 21 14.18 8.03 -1.14
CA LYS A 21 13.90 6.60 -1.28
C LYS A 21 13.30 6.03 0.00
N LEU A 22 12.01 5.70 -0.09
CA LEU A 22 11.26 4.95 0.91
C LEU A 22 10.27 4.03 0.18
N GLY A 23 10.29 2.75 0.53
CA GLY A 23 9.34 1.77 0.00
C GLY A 23 8.01 1.83 0.74
N VAL A 24 7.65 0.75 1.39
CA VAL A 24 6.40 0.60 2.15
C VAL A 24 6.73 0.24 3.61
N VAL A 25 5.92 0.72 4.55
CA VAL A 25 5.98 0.27 5.96
C VAL A 25 4.95 -0.82 6.16
N VAL A 26 5.40 -2.00 6.58
CA VAL A 26 4.57 -3.19 6.72
C VAL A 26 4.57 -3.61 8.19
N ALA A 27 3.39 -3.64 8.81
CA ALA A 27 3.23 -4.14 10.17
C ALA A 27 3.28 -5.68 10.23
N LYS A 28 3.30 -6.20 11.45
CA LYS A 28 3.34 -7.64 11.71
C LYS A 28 2.14 -8.37 11.08
N GLY A 29 2.35 -9.59 10.60
CA GLY A 29 1.27 -10.48 10.18
C GLY A 29 0.53 -10.05 8.90
N VAL A 30 1.09 -9.11 8.12
CA VAL A 30 0.54 -8.75 6.80
C VAL A 30 0.75 -9.89 5.81
N PHE A 31 -0.28 -10.19 5.03
CA PHE A 31 -0.24 -11.15 3.93
C PHE A 31 -0.38 -10.44 2.59
N PHE A 32 0.62 -10.60 1.72
CA PHE A 32 0.58 -10.09 0.36
C PHE A 32 0.15 -11.17 -0.63
N GLY A 33 -0.96 -10.95 -1.33
CA GLY A 33 -1.34 -11.76 -2.47
C GLY A 33 -0.33 -11.64 -3.61
N ALA A 34 -0.26 -12.66 -4.47
CA ALA A 34 0.64 -12.66 -5.63
C ALA A 34 0.44 -11.42 -6.51
N ASN A 35 1.53 -10.83 -7.00
CA ASN A 35 1.48 -9.61 -7.81
C ASN A 35 0.80 -8.42 -7.11
N THR A 36 0.90 -8.32 -5.78
CA THR A 36 0.52 -7.09 -5.07
C THR A 36 1.59 -6.02 -5.30
N THR A 37 1.17 -4.84 -5.74
CA THR A 37 2.06 -3.67 -5.92
C THR A 37 1.78 -2.65 -4.84
N THR A 38 2.81 -2.21 -4.12
CA THR A 38 2.71 -1.15 -3.10
C THR A 38 3.39 0.12 -3.58
N LEU A 39 2.71 1.26 -3.48
CA LEU A 39 3.33 2.54 -3.81
C LEU A 39 4.29 3.03 -2.70
N PRO A 40 5.33 3.79 -3.06
CA PRO A 40 6.21 4.45 -2.09
C PRO A 40 5.45 5.27 -1.03
N GLY A 41 5.92 5.18 0.21
CA GLY A 41 5.38 5.91 1.35
C GLY A 41 4.08 5.35 1.93
N VAL A 42 3.58 4.22 1.43
CA VAL A 42 2.37 3.58 1.98
C VAL A 42 2.65 2.92 3.33
N THR A 43 1.67 2.95 4.23
CA THR A 43 1.67 2.18 5.48
C THR A 43 0.58 1.11 5.49
N ILE A 44 0.93 -0.08 5.96
CA ILE A 44 0.02 -1.23 6.02
C ILE A 44 -0.05 -1.71 7.48
N GLY A 45 -1.26 -1.64 8.05
CA GLY A 45 -1.54 -2.02 9.43
C GLY A 45 -1.42 -3.52 9.69
N GLU A 46 -1.39 -3.88 10.97
CA GLU A 46 -1.18 -5.26 11.43
C GLU A 46 -2.26 -6.20 10.89
N GLY A 47 -1.87 -7.39 10.45
CA GLY A 47 -2.82 -8.44 10.04
C GLY A 47 -3.62 -8.14 8.76
N VAL A 48 -3.23 -7.12 7.97
CA VAL A 48 -3.88 -6.82 6.68
C VAL A 48 -3.61 -7.93 5.67
N ARG A 49 -4.61 -8.23 4.83
CA ARG A 49 -4.47 -9.21 3.74
C ARG A 49 -4.82 -8.57 2.40
N THR A 50 -3.91 -8.63 1.43
CA THR A 50 -4.17 -8.19 0.06
C THR A 50 -4.49 -9.37 -0.85
N TYR A 51 -5.44 -9.21 -1.75
CA TYR A 51 -5.70 -10.19 -2.79
C TYR A 51 -4.65 -10.09 -3.91
N PRO A 52 -4.49 -11.16 -4.72
CA PRO A 52 -3.61 -11.10 -5.88
C PRO A 52 -3.96 -9.95 -6.83
N GLY A 53 -2.96 -9.30 -7.41
CA GLY A 53 -3.14 -8.17 -8.32
C GLY A 53 -3.63 -6.87 -7.66
N THR A 54 -3.52 -6.75 -6.32
CA THR A 54 -3.90 -5.53 -5.61
C THR A 54 -2.86 -4.42 -5.80
N ILE A 55 -3.31 -3.20 -6.05
CA ILE A 55 -2.46 -2.00 -6.04
C ILE A 55 -2.77 -1.18 -4.79
N VAL A 56 -1.81 -1.11 -3.86
CA VAL A 56 -1.97 -0.37 -2.59
C VAL A 56 -1.35 1.02 -2.73
N HIS A 57 -2.22 2.04 -2.79
CA HIS A 57 -1.82 3.45 -2.99
C HIS A 57 -2.00 4.35 -1.76
N GLY A 58 -2.62 3.86 -0.69
CA GLY A 58 -2.91 4.62 0.54
C GLY A 58 -2.70 3.80 1.80
N ALA A 59 -2.77 4.46 2.96
CA ALA A 59 -2.65 3.82 4.26
C ALA A 59 -3.79 2.82 4.48
N ILE A 60 -3.47 1.63 4.98
CA ILE A 60 -4.46 0.59 5.29
C ILE A 60 -4.48 0.35 6.81
N ALA A 61 -5.66 0.50 7.41
CA ALA A 61 -5.87 0.22 8.83
C ALA A 61 -5.68 -1.28 9.16
N PRO A 62 -5.32 -1.64 10.40
CA PRO A 62 -5.15 -3.03 10.82
C PRO A 62 -6.36 -3.93 10.55
N HIS A 63 -6.10 -5.22 10.34
CA HIS A 63 -7.07 -6.31 10.19
C HIS A 63 -8.07 -6.12 9.02
N LYS A 64 -7.70 -5.36 7.99
CA LYS A 64 -8.51 -5.19 6.78
C LYS A 64 -8.14 -6.19 5.68
N VAL A 65 -9.12 -6.50 4.83
CA VAL A 65 -8.91 -7.27 3.60
C VAL A 65 -9.06 -6.32 2.41
N VAL A 66 -8.01 -6.21 1.59
CA VAL A 66 -7.97 -5.34 0.41
C VAL A 66 -8.16 -6.20 -0.84
N LYS A 67 -9.12 -5.82 -1.68
CA LYS A 67 -9.47 -6.52 -2.92
C LYS A 67 -9.54 -5.54 -4.07
N THR A 68 -9.08 -5.98 -5.24
CA THR A 68 -9.32 -5.25 -6.50
C THR A 68 -10.70 -5.63 -7.03
N HIS A 69 -11.50 -4.64 -7.38
CA HIS A 69 -12.72 -4.85 -8.16
C HIS A 69 -12.37 -4.72 -9.64
N GLN A 70 -12.47 -5.81 -10.38
CA GLN A 70 -12.16 -5.86 -11.81
C GLN A 70 -13.44 -6.19 -12.58
N ASN A 71 -13.73 -5.39 -13.62
CA ASN A 71 -14.81 -5.68 -14.56
C ASN A 71 -14.19 -6.07 -15.90
N GLN A 72 -14.62 -7.20 -16.47
CA GLN A 72 -14.12 -7.72 -17.74
C GLN A 72 -15.30 -7.91 -18.69
N THR A 73 -15.21 -7.27 -19.85
CA THR A 73 -16.11 -7.49 -20.98
C THR A 73 -15.33 -8.24 -22.05
N VAL A 74 -15.92 -9.29 -22.60
CA VAL A 74 -15.40 -10.01 -23.76
C VAL A 74 -16.26 -9.61 -24.95
N GLU A 75 -15.65 -9.07 -26.01
CA GLU A 75 -16.31 -8.83 -27.30
C GLU A 75 -16.54 -10.13 -28.08
#